data_AF-A0A8S3REN0-F1
#
_entry.id   AF-A0A8S3REN0-F1
#
_cell.length_a   1.000
_cell.length_b   1.000
_cell.length_c   1.000
_cell.angle_alpha   90.00
_cell.angle_beta   90.00
_cell.angle_gamma   90.00
#
_symmetry.space_group_name_H-M   'P 1'
#
loop_
_entity.id
_entity.type
_entity.pdbx_description
1 polymer ?
#
loop_
_entity_poly.entity_id
_entity_poly.type
_entity_poly.pdbx_seq_one_letter_code
_entity_poly.pdbx_strand_id
1 'polypeptide(L)'
;MDRNITELKHIPLIHILKHKKFAYPSEVVKNINDDNEIPPYLLKAPIEYGQFFELFNCLGMKDEPTVATYSKVLLKIHCCHSSHDPSEIIMVQKAIYGFMRTLQTLDTPVDDLEVNELYLMSENNQLLPANELYFESLDIRRERLDSEGNLHFLADYGCLGINIVELSRLFAKIPERYRPCSVESIVTEKLDFHVFIESETALKLLEILTSETFIYAILRICKHDHKMMSSELTVKDMQAISSRLRILRVFGVSELETKLMRGKVDLVGTKSKNPCFYDDEKEIIYLQDQCLDVDSWIRINGIELERMLRVVCFGKFHSRSLLSIFNIISSDFDRLHVRLTELGLALLEEDLTNLIWYPLPGSLVPKELHPRLRKPLQTKSVNQYAVIPCESNKSNYVRFQDSEDMFIYVVVTNTALSSVGTLQYYMVNVGEQQDIKIDKEVILEIQPLDRHTDEDDEYKFSSDKSAVDEIDSRSFHNARECQAFRLPDPQKQIGEYG
;
A
#
# COMPACT_ATOMS: atom_id res chain seq x y z
N MET A 1 25.95 50.30 -21.68
CA MET A 1 24.49 50.11 -21.76
C MET A 1 24.23 48.63 -21.52
N ASP A 2 24.15 48.22 -20.26
CA ASP A 2 23.70 46.88 -19.89
C ASP A 2 22.19 46.86 -20.04
N ARG A 3 21.71 46.67 -21.27
CA ARG A 3 20.29 46.37 -21.50
C ARG A 3 20.06 44.96 -20.97
N ASN A 4 19.34 44.89 -19.87
CA ASN A 4 19.10 43.66 -19.14
C ASN A 4 18.29 42.71 -20.03
N ILE A 5 18.92 41.63 -20.50
CA ILE A 5 18.31 40.58 -21.36
C ILE A 5 16.99 40.04 -20.75
N THR A 6 16.79 40.21 -19.45
CA THR A 6 15.55 39.85 -18.75
C THR A 6 14.30 40.55 -19.28
N GLU A 7 14.40 41.77 -19.83
CA GLU A 7 13.23 42.48 -20.39
C GLU A 7 12.63 41.76 -21.59
N LEU A 8 13.47 41.05 -22.36
CA LEU A 8 13.04 40.29 -23.55
C LEU A 8 12.30 39.00 -23.19
N LYS A 9 12.41 38.51 -21.95
CA LYS A 9 11.71 37.29 -21.49
C LYS A 9 10.19 37.43 -21.55
N HIS A 10 9.70 38.65 -21.41
CA HIS A 10 8.27 38.98 -21.37
C HIS A 10 7.76 39.53 -22.70
N ILE A 11 8.46 39.26 -23.81
CA ILE A 11 8.06 39.70 -25.15
C ILE A 11 7.88 38.47 -26.06
N PRO A 12 6.76 38.37 -26.80
CA PRO A 12 6.59 37.31 -27.79
C PRO A 12 7.46 37.62 -29.00
N LEU A 13 8.57 36.88 -29.15
CA LEU A 13 9.64 37.18 -30.13
C LEU A 13 9.94 36.03 -31.08
N ILE A 14 9.46 34.82 -30.80
CA ILE A 14 9.66 33.66 -31.67
C ILE A 14 8.46 33.55 -32.60
N HIS A 15 8.66 33.76 -33.90
CA HIS A 15 7.59 33.66 -34.90
C HIS A 15 7.32 32.21 -35.29
N ILE A 16 6.13 31.70 -34.98
CA ILE A 16 5.72 30.33 -35.30
C ILE A 16 4.90 30.34 -36.57
N LEU A 17 5.55 30.08 -37.72
CA LEU A 17 4.95 30.15 -39.05
C LEU A 17 3.69 29.30 -39.21
N LYS A 18 3.70 28.07 -38.69
CA LYS A 18 2.57 27.13 -38.71
C LYS A 18 1.32 27.73 -38.07
N HIS A 19 1.49 28.51 -37.01
CA HIS A 19 0.41 29.10 -36.21
C HIS A 19 0.24 30.61 -36.46
N LYS A 20 1.00 31.19 -37.41
CA LYS A 20 1.00 32.62 -37.80
C LYS A 20 1.00 33.59 -36.62
N LYS A 21 1.81 33.30 -35.59
CA LYS A 21 1.85 34.10 -34.36
C LYS A 21 3.26 34.22 -33.79
N PHE A 22 3.47 35.23 -32.96
CA PHE A 22 4.65 35.29 -32.10
C PHE A 22 4.36 34.61 -30.76
N ALA A 23 5.29 33.79 -30.28
CA ALA A 23 5.22 33.10 -29.01
C ALA A 23 6.32 33.60 -28.06
N TYR A 24 6.05 33.49 -26.76
CA TYR A 24 7.06 33.76 -25.75
C TYR A 24 8.10 32.63 -25.75
N PRO A 25 9.39 32.92 -25.46
CA PRO A 25 10.41 31.88 -25.34
C PRO A 25 10.02 30.75 -24.37
N SER A 26 9.32 31.06 -23.28
CA SER A 26 8.83 30.08 -22.31
C SER A 26 7.70 29.15 -22.80
N GLU A 27 7.05 29.48 -23.93
CA GLU A 27 5.99 28.67 -24.56
C GLU A 27 6.53 27.76 -25.66
N VAL A 28 7.82 27.89 -25.97
CA VAL A 28 8.47 27.19 -27.06
C VAL A 28 9.47 26.20 -26.46
N VAL A 29 9.50 25.00 -27.04
CA VAL A 29 10.50 23.98 -26.72
C VAL A 29 11.21 23.53 -27.99
N LYS A 30 12.50 23.21 -27.87
CA LYS A 30 13.30 22.79 -29.02
C LYS A 30 12.83 21.46 -29.59
N ASN A 31 12.64 20.48 -28.72
CA ASN A 31 12.33 19.11 -29.08
C ASN A 31 10.97 18.70 -28.48
N ILE A 32 9.97 18.62 -29.33
CA ILE A 32 8.68 17.99 -29.05
C ILE A 32 8.14 17.39 -30.35
N ASN A 33 7.38 16.30 -30.23
CA ASN A 33 6.66 15.74 -31.38
C ASN A 33 5.51 16.67 -31.74
N ASP A 34 5.25 16.82 -33.04
CA ASP A 34 4.22 17.74 -33.55
C ASP A 34 2.82 17.37 -33.03
N ASP A 35 2.56 16.09 -32.78
CA ASP A 35 1.31 15.58 -32.20
C ASP A 35 1.13 15.96 -30.72
N ASN A 36 2.24 16.23 -30.02
CA ASN A 36 2.29 16.63 -28.63
C ASN A 36 2.32 18.16 -28.44
N GLU A 37 2.32 18.95 -29.53
CA GLU A 37 2.09 20.40 -29.43
C GLU A 37 0.70 20.66 -28.83
N ILE A 38 0.61 21.73 -28.04
CA ILE A 38 -0.62 22.22 -27.43
C ILE A 38 -0.78 23.69 -27.79
N PRO A 39 -1.11 24.05 -29.04
CA PRO A 39 -1.28 25.44 -29.44
C PRO A 39 -2.49 26.06 -28.72
N PRO A 40 -2.43 27.32 -28.24
CA PRO A 40 -1.31 28.25 -28.34
C PRO A 40 -0.22 28.11 -27.26
N TYR A 41 -0.36 27.21 -26.29
CA TYR A 41 0.35 27.18 -25.01
C TYR A 41 1.74 26.52 -25.00
N LEU A 42 1.96 25.50 -25.84
CA LEU A 42 3.22 24.75 -25.95
C LEU A 42 3.51 24.42 -27.41
N LEU A 43 4.60 24.93 -27.93
CA LEU A 43 4.93 24.90 -29.36
C LEU A 43 6.35 24.41 -29.60
N LYS A 44 6.59 23.80 -30.76
CA LYS A 44 7.93 23.44 -31.20
C LYS A 44 8.67 24.64 -31.78
N ALA A 45 9.96 24.74 -31.49
CA ALA A 45 10.83 25.76 -32.07
C ALA A 45 10.99 25.52 -33.58
N PRO A 46 10.83 26.54 -34.43
CA PRO A 46 11.15 26.45 -35.85
C PRO A 46 12.63 26.16 -36.05
N ILE A 47 12.95 25.16 -36.88
CA ILE A 47 14.33 24.70 -37.12
C ILE A 47 15.16 25.82 -37.77
N GLU A 48 14.50 26.71 -38.52
CA GLU A 48 15.09 27.87 -39.18
C GLU A 48 15.76 28.84 -38.19
N TYR A 49 15.36 28.82 -36.91
CA TYR A 49 15.95 29.65 -35.86
C TYR A 49 17.07 28.96 -35.07
N GLY A 50 17.60 27.84 -35.54
CA GLY A 50 18.64 27.07 -34.84
C GLY A 50 19.82 27.90 -34.33
N GLN A 51 20.29 28.89 -35.10
CA GLN A 51 21.38 29.79 -34.71
C GLN A 51 21.04 30.72 -33.52
N PHE A 52 19.77 30.89 -33.17
CA PHE A 52 19.28 31.71 -32.07
C PHE A 52 18.83 30.90 -30.86
N PHE A 53 18.94 29.57 -30.89
CA PHE A 53 18.46 28.73 -29.79
C PHE A 53 19.19 28.99 -28.47
N GLU A 54 20.48 29.31 -28.49
CA GLU A 54 21.21 29.71 -27.27
C GLU A 54 20.60 30.97 -26.64
N LEU A 55 20.27 31.97 -27.46
CA LEU A 55 19.59 33.18 -26.99
C LEU A 55 18.20 32.83 -26.42
N PHE A 56 17.42 32.01 -27.12
CA PHE A 56 16.09 31.62 -26.65
C PHE A 56 16.15 30.83 -25.35
N ASN A 57 17.15 29.96 -25.17
CA ASN A 57 17.40 29.24 -23.92
C ASN A 57 17.66 30.21 -22.76
N CYS A 58 18.50 31.23 -22.97
CA CYS A 58 18.72 32.31 -22.00
C CYS A 58 17.44 33.09 -21.65
N LEU A 59 16.48 33.13 -22.57
CA LEU A 59 15.19 33.79 -22.40
C LEU A 59 14.09 32.88 -21.82
N GLY A 60 14.36 31.59 -21.61
CA GLY A 60 13.44 30.65 -20.96
C GLY A 60 12.89 29.55 -21.87
N MET A 61 13.32 29.46 -23.12
CA MET A 61 13.09 28.27 -23.96
C MET A 61 13.76 27.05 -23.31
N LYS A 62 13.09 25.90 -23.38
CA LYS A 62 13.63 24.63 -22.86
C LYS A 62 13.94 23.70 -24.03
N ASP A 63 14.92 22.80 -23.84
CA ASP A 63 15.23 21.80 -24.85
C ASP A 63 14.08 20.79 -25.00
N GLU A 64 13.49 20.34 -23.89
CA GLU A 64 12.33 19.45 -23.84
C GLU A 64 11.26 19.95 -22.85
N PRO A 65 9.99 19.56 -23.02
CA PRO A 65 8.95 19.85 -22.03
C PRO A 65 9.26 19.26 -20.65
N THR A 66 9.14 20.09 -19.61
CA THR A 66 9.33 19.68 -18.22
C THR A 66 7.98 19.61 -17.48
N VAL A 67 7.97 19.05 -16.27
CA VAL A 67 6.78 19.05 -15.39
C VAL A 67 6.30 20.49 -15.13
N ALA A 68 7.23 21.43 -14.90
CA ALA A 68 6.92 22.86 -14.75
C ALA A 68 6.34 23.47 -16.04
N THR A 69 6.82 23.04 -17.22
CA THR A 69 6.26 23.46 -18.52
C THR A 69 4.78 23.10 -18.62
N TYR A 70 4.42 21.84 -18.36
CA TYR A 70 3.02 21.40 -18.42
C TYR A 70 2.16 22.02 -17.31
N SER A 71 2.72 22.24 -16.12
CA SER A 71 2.02 22.95 -15.02
C SER A 71 1.59 24.36 -15.43
N LYS A 72 2.48 25.11 -16.11
CA LYS A 72 2.16 26.44 -16.65
C LYS A 72 1.14 26.39 -17.78
N VAL A 73 1.18 25.36 -18.63
CA VAL A 73 0.18 25.17 -19.69
C VAL A 73 -1.20 24.96 -19.06
N LEU A 74 -1.32 24.08 -18.07
CA LEU A 74 -2.58 23.81 -17.36
C LEU A 74 -3.13 25.07 -16.68
N LEU A 75 -2.27 25.83 -16.00
CA LEU A 75 -2.63 27.13 -15.41
C LEU A 75 -3.15 28.12 -16.47
N LYS A 76 -2.46 28.25 -17.61
CA LYS A 76 -2.88 29.16 -18.69
C LYS A 76 -4.21 28.75 -19.31
N ILE A 77 -4.43 27.45 -19.52
CA ILE A 77 -5.72 26.95 -20.02
C ILE A 77 -6.83 27.31 -19.03
N HIS A 78 -6.63 27.09 -17.73
CA HIS A 78 -7.59 27.45 -16.69
C HIS A 78 -7.90 28.96 -16.67
N CYS A 79 -6.88 29.84 -16.75
CA CYS A 79 -7.10 31.29 -16.71
C CYS A 79 -7.82 31.85 -17.94
N CYS A 80 -7.60 31.25 -19.11
CA CYS A 80 -8.13 31.78 -20.37
C CYS A 80 -9.52 31.24 -20.72
N HIS A 81 -9.98 30.17 -20.08
CA HIS A 81 -11.13 29.41 -20.55
C HIS A 81 -12.06 28.94 -19.44
N SER A 82 -13.36 29.18 -19.64
CA SER A 82 -14.44 28.61 -18.84
C SER A 82 -14.78 27.21 -19.36
N SER A 83 -13.96 26.24 -18.93
CA SER A 83 -14.06 24.77 -19.05
C SER A 83 -15.35 24.16 -19.64
N HIS A 84 -15.65 24.31 -20.94
CA HIS A 84 -16.76 23.58 -21.60
C HIS A 84 -16.57 23.35 -23.12
N ASP A 85 -15.49 23.81 -23.75
CA ASP A 85 -15.25 23.54 -25.17
C ASP A 85 -14.54 22.18 -25.37
N PRO A 86 -15.07 21.27 -26.21
CA PRO A 86 -14.39 20.01 -26.55
C PRO A 86 -12.94 20.19 -27.03
N SER A 87 -12.63 21.30 -27.72
CA SER A 87 -11.26 21.56 -28.17
C SER A 87 -10.30 21.82 -27.00
N GLU A 88 -10.79 22.47 -25.94
CA GLU A 88 -10.05 22.74 -24.72
C GLU A 88 -9.82 21.47 -23.92
N ILE A 89 -10.82 20.60 -23.80
CA ILE A 89 -10.69 19.30 -23.11
C ILE A 89 -9.54 18.49 -23.73
N ILE A 90 -9.43 18.47 -25.07
CA ILE A 90 -8.32 17.80 -25.77
C ILE A 90 -6.96 18.44 -25.39
N MET A 91 -6.88 19.77 -25.34
CA MET A 91 -5.65 20.47 -24.93
C MET A 91 -5.25 20.12 -23.49
N VAL A 92 -6.22 20.07 -22.57
CA VAL A 92 -5.98 19.69 -21.18
C VAL A 92 -5.53 18.24 -21.08
N GLN A 93 -6.19 17.32 -21.77
CA GLN A 93 -5.80 15.91 -21.80
C GLN A 93 -4.38 15.72 -22.32
N LYS A 94 -3.98 16.43 -23.37
CA LYS A 94 -2.59 16.43 -23.87
C LYS A 94 -1.61 16.96 -22.82
N ALA A 95 -1.96 18.05 -22.13
CA ALA A 95 -1.12 18.64 -21.10
C ALA A 95 -0.94 17.70 -19.90
N ILE A 96 -2.01 17.05 -19.44
CA ILE A 96 -1.98 16.05 -18.37
C ILE A 96 -1.18 14.82 -18.80
N TYR A 97 -1.39 14.33 -20.02
CA TYR A 97 -0.61 13.21 -20.54
C TYR A 97 0.88 13.51 -20.55
N GLY A 98 1.26 14.67 -21.09
CA GLY A 98 2.64 15.15 -21.06
C GLY A 98 3.20 15.26 -19.64
N PHE A 99 2.43 15.88 -18.73
CA PHE A 99 2.78 16.03 -17.31
C PHE A 99 3.06 14.67 -16.65
N MET A 100 2.15 13.71 -16.79
CA MET A 100 2.29 12.38 -16.19
C MET A 100 3.44 11.59 -16.78
N ARG A 101 3.63 11.66 -18.11
CA ARG A 101 4.78 11.03 -18.79
C ARG A 101 6.11 11.59 -18.31
N THR A 102 6.23 12.92 -18.18
CA THR A 102 7.44 13.53 -17.66
C THR A 102 7.67 13.14 -16.19
N LEU A 103 6.63 13.04 -15.37
CA LEU A 103 6.76 12.53 -14.00
C LEU A 103 7.22 11.06 -13.95
N GLN A 104 6.77 10.22 -14.88
CA GLN A 104 7.20 8.82 -14.96
C GLN A 104 8.71 8.70 -15.21
N THR A 105 9.27 9.57 -16.07
CA THR A 105 10.68 9.55 -16.46
C THR A 105 11.64 10.19 -15.45
N LEU A 106 11.14 10.89 -14.42
CA LEU A 106 11.99 11.49 -13.40
C LEU A 106 12.52 10.48 -12.40
N ASP A 107 13.83 10.48 -12.14
CA ASP A 107 14.43 9.66 -11.09
C ASP A 107 14.28 10.28 -9.69
N THR A 108 14.14 11.61 -9.62
CA THR A 108 14.05 12.37 -8.38
C THR A 108 12.78 13.21 -8.30
N PRO A 109 12.27 13.50 -7.09
CA PRO A 109 11.16 14.43 -6.90
C PRO A 109 11.49 15.83 -7.44
N VAL A 110 10.46 16.56 -7.82
CA VAL A 110 10.55 17.95 -8.27
C VAL A 110 10.44 18.87 -7.05
N ASP A 111 11.35 19.84 -6.92
CA ASP A 111 11.34 20.81 -5.81
C ASP A 111 10.27 21.90 -5.98
N ASP A 112 10.03 22.36 -7.22
CA ASP A 112 9.04 23.40 -7.53
C ASP A 112 8.50 23.23 -8.97
N LEU A 113 7.23 23.57 -9.16
CA LEU A 113 6.54 23.56 -10.44
C LEU A 113 6.57 24.92 -11.15
N GLU A 114 7.19 25.94 -10.54
CA GLU A 114 7.26 27.31 -11.05
C GLU A 114 5.88 27.94 -11.30
N VAL A 115 4.86 27.50 -10.53
CA VAL A 115 3.49 28.00 -10.54
C VAL A 115 3.00 28.11 -9.10
N ASN A 116 2.10 29.04 -8.80
CA ASN A 116 1.52 29.12 -7.44
C ASN A 116 0.58 27.96 -7.14
N GLU A 117 -0.08 27.43 -8.18
CA GLU A 117 -1.09 26.39 -8.07
C GLU A 117 -1.02 25.47 -9.28
N LEU A 118 -1.20 24.17 -9.04
CA LEU A 118 -1.30 23.15 -10.08
C LEU A 118 -2.78 22.87 -10.32
N TYR A 119 -3.19 22.81 -11.58
CA TYR A 119 -4.56 22.46 -11.95
C TYR A 119 -4.59 21.09 -12.61
N LEU A 120 -5.52 20.25 -12.21
CA LEU A 120 -5.76 18.95 -12.83
C LEU A 120 -7.23 18.80 -13.20
N MET A 121 -7.51 17.86 -14.10
CA MET A 121 -8.87 17.62 -14.59
C MET A 121 -9.63 16.76 -13.58
N SER A 122 -10.80 17.24 -13.18
CA SER A 122 -11.83 16.46 -12.50
C SER A 122 -12.60 15.57 -13.47
N GLU A 123 -13.32 14.58 -12.96
CA GLU A 123 -14.17 13.71 -13.77
C GLU A 123 -15.30 14.43 -14.51
N ASN A 124 -15.71 15.60 -14.01
CA ASN A 124 -16.68 16.46 -14.67
C ASN A 124 -16.03 17.31 -15.78
N ASN A 125 -14.81 16.97 -16.21
CA ASN A 125 -13.99 17.69 -17.19
C ASN A 125 -13.66 19.15 -16.81
N GLN A 126 -13.78 19.51 -15.54
CA GLN A 126 -13.39 20.82 -15.03
C GLN A 126 -11.94 20.82 -14.56
N LEU A 127 -11.20 21.88 -14.87
CA LEU A 127 -9.86 22.12 -14.33
C LEU A 127 -9.99 22.78 -12.96
N LEU A 128 -9.59 22.06 -11.91
CA LEU A 128 -9.63 22.49 -10.52
C LEU A 128 -8.22 22.45 -9.91
N PRO A 129 -7.97 23.21 -8.83
CA PRO A 129 -6.75 23.08 -8.05
C PRO A 129 -6.50 21.62 -7.67
N ALA A 130 -5.28 21.14 -7.92
CA ALA A 130 -4.92 19.74 -7.74
C ALA A 130 -5.10 19.30 -6.28
N ASN A 131 -4.78 20.17 -5.32
CA ASN A 131 -4.95 19.93 -3.88
C ASN A 131 -6.41 19.90 -3.40
N GLU A 132 -7.37 20.34 -4.22
CA GLU A 132 -8.81 20.24 -3.96
C GLU A 132 -9.42 18.96 -4.57
N LEU A 133 -8.66 18.26 -5.41
CA LEU A 133 -9.10 17.02 -6.03
C LEU A 133 -8.78 15.82 -5.16
N TYR A 134 -9.70 14.87 -5.19
CA TYR A 134 -9.60 13.59 -4.51
C TYR A 134 -9.31 12.52 -5.54
N PHE A 135 -8.33 11.68 -5.30
CA PHE A 135 -8.18 10.45 -6.07
C PHE A 135 -8.44 9.27 -5.15
N GLU A 136 -9.15 8.28 -5.67
CA GLU A 136 -9.54 7.12 -4.88
C GLU A 136 -8.27 6.38 -4.47
N SER A 137 -8.22 5.93 -3.23
CA SER A 137 -7.32 4.87 -2.81
C SER A 137 -8.18 3.67 -2.47
N LEU A 138 -7.57 2.50 -2.65
CA LEU A 138 -8.19 1.23 -3.02
C LEU A 138 -9.33 0.77 -2.09
N ASP A 139 -9.48 1.35 -0.89
CA ASP A 139 -10.28 0.79 0.21
C ASP A 139 -11.65 1.44 0.48
N ILE A 140 -11.96 2.62 -0.06
CA ILE A 140 -13.26 3.30 0.19
C ILE A 140 -14.14 3.22 -1.05
N ARG A 141 -15.35 2.67 -0.93
CA ARG A 141 -16.31 2.59 -2.05
C ARG A 141 -16.79 3.99 -2.41
N ARG A 142 -16.27 4.54 -3.50
CA ARG A 142 -16.66 5.83 -4.05
C ARG A 142 -18.18 6.07 -4.13
N GLU A 143 -18.96 5.05 -4.47
CA GLU A 143 -20.42 5.11 -4.50
C GLU A 143 -21.05 5.66 -3.21
N ARG A 144 -20.42 5.44 -2.05
CA ARG A 144 -20.88 5.97 -0.76
C ARG A 144 -20.67 7.48 -0.63
N LEU A 145 -19.63 7.99 -1.30
CA LEU A 145 -19.22 9.39 -1.28
C LEU A 145 -19.92 10.23 -2.36
N ASP A 146 -20.61 9.61 -3.33
CA ASP A 146 -21.39 10.33 -4.35
C ASP A 146 -22.50 11.21 -3.73
N SER A 147 -22.99 10.83 -2.54
CA SER A 147 -23.95 11.63 -1.76
C SER A 147 -23.33 12.88 -1.13
N GLU A 148 -22.00 12.92 -0.98
CA GLU A 148 -21.24 14.06 -0.51
C GLU A 148 -20.92 14.97 -1.69
N GLY A 149 -21.92 15.73 -2.16
CA GLY A 149 -21.86 16.55 -3.38
C GLY A 149 -20.81 17.69 -3.41
N ASN A 150 -19.91 17.76 -2.43
CA ASN A 150 -18.81 18.71 -2.35
C ASN A 150 -17.43 18.07 -2.62
N LEU A 151 -17.36 16.77 -2.95
CA LEU A 151 -16.10 16.11 -3.31
C LEU A 151 -15.90 16.13 -4.83
N HIS A 152 -14.77 16.66 -5.27
CA HIS A 152 -14.36 16.64 -6.67
C HIS A 152 -13.30 15.58 -6.89
N PHE A 153 -13.66 14.54 -7.64
CA PHE A 153 -12.73 13.46 -7.94
C PHE A 153 -11.88 13.78 -9.17
N LEU A 154 -10.62 13.35 -9.10
CA LEU A 154 -9.65 13.39 -10.18
C LEU A 154 -10.13 12.52 -11.35
N ALA A 155 -10.00 13.02 -12.58
CA ALA A 155 -10.34 12.26 -13.78
C ALA A 155 -9.56 10.94 -13.86
N ASP A 156 -10.21 9.91 -14.39
CA ASP A 156 -9.56 8.62 -14.63
C ASP A 156 -8.47 8.75 -15.71
N TYR A 157 -7.23 8.45 -15.31
CA TYR A 157 -6.06 8.43 -16.17
C TYR A 157 -5.71 7.00 -16.63
N GLY A 158 -6.61 6.02 -16.45
CA GLY A 158 -6.46 4.65 -16.92
C GLY A 158 -6.29 4.55 -18.44
N CYS A 159 -6.87 5.47 -19.21
CA CYS A 159 -6.63 5.58 -20.66
C CYS A 159 -5.16 5.90 -21.01
N LEU A 160 -4.40 6.41 -20.06
CA LEU A 160 -2.96 6.66 -20.17
C LEU A 160 -2.13 5.44 -19.75
N GLY A 161 -2.77 4.33 -19.37
CA GLY A 161 -2.13 3.14 -18.82
C GLY A 161 -1.65 3.31 -17.38
N ILE A 162 -2.05 4.38 -16.70
CA ILE A 162 -1.62 4.70 -15.34
C ILE A 162 -2.68 4.18 -14.37
N ASN A 163 -2.29 3.24 -13.51
CA ASN A 163 -3.18 2.75 -12.46
C ASN A 163 -3.04 3.57 -11.17
N ILE A 164 -3.93 3.33 -10.20
CA ILE A 164 -4.04 4.11 -8.97
C ILE A 164 -2.79 4.04 -8.06
N VAL A 165 -2.12 2.89 -8.04
CA VAL A 165 -0.85 2.70 -7.30
C VAL A 165 0.25 3.52 -7.96
N GLU A 166 0.28 3.53 -9.29
CA GLU A 166 1.20 4.36 -10.04
C GLU A 166 0.91 5.85 -9.86
N LEU A 167 -0.35 6.28 -9.84
CA LEU A 167 -0.74 7.67 -9.57
C LEU A 167 -0.22 8.14 -8.21
N SER A 168 -0.42 7.35 -7.16
CA SER A 168 0.10 7.65 -5.81
C SER A 168 1.61 7.88 -5.84
N ARG A 169 2.34 7.03 -6.56
CA ARG A 169 3.80 7.14 -6.72
C ARG A 169 4.22 8.36 -7.53
N LEU A 170 3.46 8.72 -8.58
CA LEU A 170 3.74 9.90 -9.40
C LEU A 170 3.48 11.19 -8.61
N PHE A 171 2.39 11.26 -7.84
CA PHE A 171 2.08 12.41 -6.99
C PHE A 171 3.07 12.56 -5.82
N ALA A 172 3.67 11.47 -5.34
CA ALA A 172 4.77 11.57 -4.37
C ALA A 172 5.99 12.34 -4.90
N LYS A 173 6.18 12.41 -6.24
CA LYS A 173 7.29 13.15 -6.88
C LYS A 173 7.05 14.65 -7.01
N ILE A 174 5.83 15.16 -6.78
CA ILE A 174 5.56 16.61 -6.78
C ILE A 174 5.55 17.16 -5.36
N PRO A 175 5.77 18.47 -5.17
CA PRO A 175 5.71 19.09 -3.85
C PRO A 175 4.33 18.95 -3.20
N GLU A 176 4.31 18.77 -1.88
CA GLU A 176 3.09 18.45 -1.11
C GLU A 176 1.93 19.43 -1.35
N ARG A 177 2.23 20.73 -1.48
CA ARG A 177 1.24 21.78 -1.73
C ARG A 177 0.43 21.61 -3.02
N TYR A 178 0.92 20.81 -3.97
CA TYR A 178 0.26 20.56 -5.27
C TYR A 178 -0.37 19.18 -5.37
N ARG A 179 -0.27 18.34 -4.35
CA ARG A 179 -0.72 16.95 -4.43
C ARG A 179 -2.24 16.86 -4.30
N PRO A 180 -2.91 16.10 -5.17
CA PRO A 180 -4.25 15.61 -4.89
C PRO A 180 -4.34 14.87 -3.56
N CYS A 181 -5.50 14.94 -2.94
CA CYS A 181 -5.77 14.28 -1.67
C CYS A 181 -6.18 12.83 -1.90
N SER A 182 -5.63 11.91 -1.11
CA SER A 182 -6.18 10.55 -1.05
C SER A 182 -7.49 10.57 -0.26
N VAL A 183 -8.51 9.86 -0.73
CA VAL A 183 -9.78 9.72 0.01
C VAL A 183 -9.53 9.11 1.40
N GLU A 184 -8.63 8.12 1.49
CA GLU A 184 -8.28 7.44 2.74
C GLU A 184 -7.62 8.37 3.77
N SER A 185 -6.99 9.47 3.35
CA SER A 185 -6.38 10.40 4.30
C SER A 185 -7.40 11.35 4.94
N ILE A 186 -8.63 11.38 4.46
CA ILE A 186 -9.67 12.35 4.88
C ILE A 186 -10.88 11.64 5.47
N VAL A 187 -11.18 10.45 4.96
CA VAL A 187 -12.33 9.65 5.36
C VAL A 187 -11.86 8.41 6.10
N THR A 188 -12.47 8.17 7.26
CA THR A 188 -12.26 6.97 8.07
C THR A 188 -13.56 6.19 8.14
N GLU A 189 -13.47 4.86 8.03
CA GLU A 189 -14.63 4.00 8.21
C GLU A 189 -14.72 3.59 9.69
N LYS A 190 -15.91 3.70 10.28
CA LYS A 190 -16.17 3.29 11.66
C LYS A 190 -17.39 2.39 11.74
N LEU A 191 -17.36 1.52 12.75
CA LEU A 191 -18.48 0.67 13.12
C LEU A 191 -19.65 1.54 13.59
N ASP A 192 -20.84 1.36 12.99
CA ASP A 192 -22.05 2.07 13.39
C ASP A 192 -22.97 1.16 14.21
N PHE A 193 -23.21 -0.07 13.72
CA PHE A 193 -24.10 -1.02 14.37
C PHE A 193 -23.60 -2.46 14.19
N HIS A 194 -23.76 -3.26 15.25
CA HIS A 194 -23.51 -4.69 15.22
C HIS A 194 -24.28 -5.43 16.32
N VAL A 195 -24.48 -6.74 16.12
CA VAL A 195 -25.08 -7.65 17.11
C VAL A 195 -24.21 -8.90 17.22
N PHE A 196 -23.60 -9.12 18.39
CA PHE A 196 -22.73 -10.28 18.63
C PHE A 196 -23.49 -11.59 18.59
N ILE A 197 -22.84 -12.61 18.02
CA ILE A 197 -23.29 -13.99 18.00
C ILE A 197 -22.11 -14.95 18.17
N GLU A 198 -22.39 -16.16 18.62
CA GLU A 198 -21.43 -17.26 18.53
C GLU A 198 -21.29 -17.67 17.06
N SER A 199 -20.05 -17.73 16.58
CA SER A 199 -19.73 -18.01 15.18
C SER A 199 -18.55 -18.94 15.07
N GLU A 200 -18.79 -20.16 14.59
CA GLU A 200 -17.73 -21.13 14.30
C GLU A 200 -16.81 -20.60 13.18
N THR A 201 -17.37 -19.88 12.22
CA THR A 201 -16.65 -19.25 11.10
C THR A 201 -15.68 -18.19 11.58
N ALA A 202 -16.09 -17.34 12.53
CA ALA A 202 -15.21 -16.35 13.15
C ALA A 202 -14.06 -17.02 13.91
N LEU A 203 -14.33 -18.09 14.66
CA LEU A 203 -13.30 -18.84 15.41
C LEU A 203 -12.29 -19.52 14.48
N LYS A 204 -12.75 -20.19 13.42
CA LYS A 204 -11.86 -20.81 12.41
C LYS A 204 -11.04 -19.76 11.66
N LEU A 205 -11.64 -18.62 11.32
CA LEU A 205 -10.90 -17.53 10.68
C LEU A 205 -9.84 -16.96 11.63
N LEU A 206 -10.14 -16.79 12.91
CA LEU A 206 -9.15 -16.39 13.92
C LEU A 206 -7.98 -17.37 13.97
N GLU A 207 -8.26 -18.68 13.99
CA GLU A 207 -7.23 -19.73 13.98
C GLU A 207 -6.34 -19.62 12.74
N ILE A 208 -6.94 -19.43 11.55
CA ILE A 208 -6.18 -19.23 10.31
C ILE A 208 -5.32 -17.97 10.38
N LEU A 209 -5.90 -16.82 10.71
CA LEU A 209 -5.22 -15.51 10.69
C LEU A 209 -4.07 -15.42 11.71
N THR A 210 -4.20 -16.10 12.85
CA THR A 210 -3.19 -16.12 13.92
C THR A 210 -2.16 -17.25 13.76
N SER A 211 -2.38 -18.19 12.84
CA SER A 211 -1.45 -19.29 12.61
C SER A 211 -0.11 -18.82 12.04
N GLU A 212 0.95 -19.51 12.43
CA GLU A 212 2.32 -19.21 11.98
C GLU A 212 2.49 -19.43 10.47
N THR A 213 1.81 -20.44 9.92
CA THR A 213 1.75 -20.71 8.48
C THR A 213 1.19 -19.52 7.71
N PHE A 214 0.09 -18.93 8.20
CA PHE A 214 -0.54 -17.77 7.56
C PHE A 214 0.30 -16.51 7.72
N ILE A 215 0.81 -16.23 8.93
CA ILE A 215 1.67 -15.07 9.19
C ILE A 215 2.90 -15.11 8.28
N TYR A 216 3.57 -16.27 8.17
CA TYR A 216 4.69 -16.46 7.26
C TYR A 216 4.28 -16.18 5.80
N ALA A 217 3.13 -16.69 5.37
CA ALA A 217 2.62 -16.46 4.03
C ALA A 217 2.41 -14.97 3.73
N ILE A 218 1.75 -14.24 4.64
CA ILE A 218 1.53 -12.80 4.52
C ILE A 218 2.84 -12.03 4.43
N LEU A 219 3.83 -12.34 5.28
CA LEU A 219 5.13 -11.68 5.25
C LEU A 219 5.90 -11.98 3.96
N ARG A 220 5.81 -13.22 3.46
CA ARG A 220 6.41 -13.63 2.19
C ARG A 220 5.83 -12.84 1.02
N ILE A 221 4.51 -12.67 1.01
CA ILE A 221 3.79 -11.86 0.02
C ILE A 221 4.24 -10.40 0.11
N CYS A 222 4.20 -9.81 1.31
CA CYS A 222 4.63 -8.42 1.52
C CYS A 222 6.07 -8.18 1.03
N LYS A 223 7.00 -9.08 1.34
CA LYS A 223 8.40 -8.97 0.91
C LYS A 223 8.53 -9.04 -0.61
N HIS A 224 7.78 -9.94 -1.26
CA HIS A 224 7.78 -10.05 -2.71
C HIS A 224 7.20 -8.79 -3.38
N ASP A 225 6.05 -8.32 -2.90
CA ASP A 225 5.39 -7.12 -3.43
C ASP A 225 6.31 -5.89 -3.34
N HIS A 226 6.96 -5.68 -2.17
CA HIS A 226 7.88 -4.57 -1.98
C HIS A 226 9.07 -4.66 -2.94
N LYS A 227 9.64 -5.86 -3.13
CA LYS A 227 10.74 -6.09 -4.08
C LYS A 227 10.31 -5.77 -5.51
N MET A 228 9.12 -6.17 -5.92
CA MET A 228 8.57 -5.84 -7.25
C MET A 228 8.35 -4.33 -7.42
N MET A 229 7.99 -3.63 -6.34
CA MET A 229 7.81 -2.18 -6.33
C MET A 229 9.10 -1.39 -6.13
N SER A 230 10.29 -2.03 -6.17
CA SER A 230 11.59 -1.40 -5.91
C SER A 230 11.63 -0.67 -4.56
N SER A 231 10.95 -1.24 -3.57
CA SER A 231 10.89 -0.76 -2.18
C SER A 231 11.36 -1.87 -1.24
N GLU A 232 11.72 -1.51 -0.01
CA GLU A 232 12.16 -2.48 1.00
C GLU A 232 11.11 -2.63 2.10
N LEU A 233 10.83 -3.88 2.47
CA LEU A 233 10.09 -4.22 3.69
C LEU A 233 11.11 -4.40 4.81
N THR A 234 11.10 -3.53 5.82
CA THR A 234 12.09 -3.59 6.89
C THR A 234 11.79 -4.71 7.87
N VAL A 235 12.81 -5.14 8.63
CA VAL A 235 12.66 -6.09 9.73
C VAL A 235 11.62 -5.62 10.75
N LYS A 236 11.62 -4.32 11.07
CA LYS A 236 10.67 -3.71 12.01
C LYS A 236 9.23 -3.79 11.48
N ASP A 237 9.03 -3.56 10.18
CA ASP A 237 7.71 -3.72 9.55
C ASP A 237 7.22 -5.17 9.67
N MET A 238 8.09 -6.14 9.38
CA MET A 238 7.74 -7.56 9.49
C MET A 238 7.37 -7.96 10.92
N GLN A 239 8.12 -7.48 11.92
CA GLN A 239 7.82 -7.71 13.34
C GLN A 239 6.50 -7.05 13.78
N ALA A 240 6.21 -5.84 13.29
CA ALA A 240 4.97 -5.15 13.59
C ALA A 240 3.76 -5.90 13.00
N ILE A 241 3.87 -6.36 11.74
CA ILE A 241 2.82 -7.14 11.07
C ILE A 241 2.58 -8.46 11.81
N SER A 242 3.65 -9.22 12.12
CA SER A 242 3.53 -10.51 12.81
C SER A 242 2.94 -10.36 14.21
N SER A 243 3.40 -9.37 14.98
CA SER A 243 2.89 -9.10 16.33
C SER A 243 1.40 -8.76 16.30
N ARG A 244 0.98 -7.91 15.35
CA ARG A 244 -0.42 -7.51 15.22
C ARG A 244 -1.32 -8.68 14.83
N LEU A 245 -0.91 -9.51 13.86
CA LEU A 245 -1.66 -10.70 13.46
C LEU A 245 -1.88 -11.67 14.62
N ARG A 246 -0.90 -11.84 15.52
CA ARG A 246 -1.00 -12.77 16.67
C ARG A 246 -1.96 -12.32 17.77
N ILE A 247 -2.17 -11.02 17.94
CA ILE A 247 -3.05 -10.45 18.98
C ILE A 247 -4.44 -10.10 18.46
N LEU A 248 -4.72 -10.36 17.18
CA LEU A 248 -6.02 -10.14 16.60
C LEU A 248 -7.11 -10.89 17.35
N ARG A 249 -8.29 -10.27 17.44
CA ARG A 249 -9.51 -10.91 17.90
C ARG A 249 -10.53 -10.89 16.78
N VAL A 250 -11.26 -11.99 16.58
CA VAL A 250 -12.34 -12.06 15.60
C VAL A 250 -13.64 -12.40 16.31
N PHE A 251 -14.70 -11.62 16.07
CA PHE A 251 -16.04 -11.87 16.59
C PHE A 251 -17.05 -12.02 15.47
N GLY A 252 -17.95 -12.98 15.62
CA GLY A 252 -19.12 -13.13 14.77
C GLY A 252 -20.20 -12.10 15.13
N VAL A 253 -20.82 -11.53 14.11
CA VAL A 253 -21.97 -10.63 14.25
C VAL A 253 -23.07 -11.01 13.26
N SER A 254 -24.34 -10.92 13.65
CA SER A 254 -25.46 -11.23 12.73
C SER A 254 -25.73 -10.08 11.76
N GLU A 255 -25.50 -8.85 12.22
CA GLU A 255 -25.63 -7.63 11.44
C GLU A 255 -24.37 -6.80 11.63
N LEU A 256 -23.85 -6.25 10.53
CA LEU A 256 -22.67 -5.39 10.52
C LEU A 256 -22.93 -4.18 9.62
N GLU A 257 -22.96 -3.00 10.21
CA GLU A 257 -23.10 -1.74 9.51
C GLU A 257 -21.97 -0.80 9.89
N THR A 258 -21.39 -0.16 8.88
CA THR A 258 -20.35 0.85 9.05
C THR A 258 -20.82 2.17 8.46
N LYS A 259 -20.16 3.25 8.88
CA LYS A 259 -20.34 4.59 8.33
C LYS A 259 -18.99 5.21 8.03
N LEU A 260 -19.00 6.19 7.13
CA LEU A 260 -17.83 7.00 6.85
C LEU A 260 -17.86 8.26 7.72
N MET A 261 -16.70 8.64 8.25
CA MET A 261 -16.51 9.86 9.03
C MET A 261 -15.38 10.69 8.43
N ARG A 262 -15.60 12.00 8.38
CA ARG A 262 -14.57 12.99 8.02
C ARG A 262 -14.11 13.69 9.28
N GLY A 263 -12.91 13.34 9.75
CA GLY A 263 -12.44 13.75 11.07
C GLY A 263 -13.36 13.24 12.19
N LYS A 264 -14.13 14.14 12.81
CA LYS A 264 -15.11 13.80 13.87
C LYS A 264 -16.57 13.91 13.44
N VAL A 265 -16.82 14.14 12.15
CA VAL A 265 -18.17 14.38 11.62
C VAL A 265 -18.61 13.17 10.81
N ASP A 266 -19.77 12.63 11.15
CA ASP A 266 -20.43 11.56 10.40
C ASP A 266 -20.86 12.07 9.02
N LEU A 267 -20.54 11.31 7.97
CA LEU A 267 -21.01 11.60 6.62
C LEU A 267 -22.40 10.98 6.42
N VAL A 268 -23.40 11.83 6.18
CA VAL A 268 -24.79 11.42 6.01
C VAL A 268 -24.94 10.59 4.73
N GLY A 269 -25.73 9.51 4.78
CA GLY A 269 -25.99 8.65 3.62
C GLY A 269 -24.88 7.64 3.32
N THR A 270 -23.80 7.63 4.09
CA THR A 270 -22.64 6.73 3.85
C THR A 270 -22.74 5.38 4.56
N LYS A 271 -23.86 5.09 5.23
CA LYS A 271 -24.01 3.81 5.94
C LYS A 271 -24.04 2.65 4.96
N SER A 272 -23.31 1.58 5.28
CA SER A 272 -23.22 0.40 4.43
C SER A 272 -23.16 -0.87 5.27
N LYS A 273 -23.81 -1.92 4.77
CA LYS A 273 -23.60 -3.28 5.26
C LYS A 273 -22.29 -3.80 4.67
N ASN A 274 -21.45 -4.40 5.52
CA ASN A 274 -20.18 -4.98 5.11
C ASN A 274 -20.06 -6.41 5.64
N PRO A 275 -19.41 -7.32 4.92
CA PRO A 275 -19.22 -8.69 5.40
C PRO A 275 -18.18 -8.77 6.52
N CYS A 276 -17.20 -7.86 6.56
CA CYS A 276 -16.27 -7.74 7.68
C CYS A 276 -15.81 -6.30 7.87
N PHE A 277 -15.33 -6.00 9.07
CA PHE A 277 -14.75 -4.70 9.44
C PHE A 277 -13.65 -4.90 10.48
N TYR A 278 -12.53 -4.18 10.34
CA TYR A 278 -11.45 -4.16 11.33
C TYR A 278 -11.45 -2.82 12.07
N ASP A 279 -11.60 -2.90 13.39
CA ASP A 279 -11.47 -1.78 14.31
C ASP A 279 -10.01 -1.71 14.77
N ASP A 280 -9.28 -0.75 14.19
CA ASP A 280 -7.87 -0.50 14.41
C ASP A 280 -7.54 -0.11 15.86
N GLU A 281 -8.41 0.64 16.51
CA GLU A 281 -8.26 1.07 17.90
C GLU A 281 -8.37 -0.09 18.89
N LYS A 282 -9.19 -1.10 18.57
CA LYS A 282 -9.43 -2.25 19.45
C LYS A 282 -8.72 -3.52 19.02
N GLU A 283 -8.14 -3.54 17.83
CA GLU A 283 -7.57 -4.73 17.19
C GLU A 283 -8.60 -5.88 17.08
N ILE A 284 -9.83 -5.53 16.73
CA ILE A 284 -10.96 -6.47 16.59
C ILE A 284 -11.42 -6.52 15.14
N ILE A 285 -11.61 -7.73 14.63
CA ILE A 285 -12.31 -8.01 13.38
C ILE A 285 -13.74 -8.41 13.72
N TYR A 286 -14.71 -7.67 13.18
CA TYR A 286 -16.12 -8.04 13.19
C TYR A 286 -16.42 -8.75 11.89
N LEU A 287 -16.94 -9.96 11.96
CA LEU A 287 -17.28 -10.80 10.82
C LEU A 287 -18.77 -11.03 10.81
N GLN A 288 -19.43 -10.63 9.73
CA GLN A 288 -20.83 -10.95 9.52
C GLN A 288 -20.97 -12.45 9.26
N ASP A 289 -21.57 -13.16 10.21
CA ASP A 289 -21.82 -14.60 10.04
C ASP A 289 -23.01 -14.79 9.09
N GLN A 290 -22.73 -15.48 8.00
CA GLN A 290 -23.71 -15.82 6.97
C GLN A 290 -24.17 -17.29 7.08
N CYS A 291 -23.86 -17.96 8.20
CA CYS A 291 -24.03 -19.40 8.42
C CYS A 291 -23.30 -20.24 7.34
N LEU A 292 -22.13 -19.76 6.91
CA LEU A 292 -21.28 -20.42 5.92
C LEU A 292 -20.04 -21.01 6.59
N ASP A 293 -19.53 -22.12 6.06
CA ASP A 293 -18.19 -22.58 6.41
C ASP A 293 -17.12 -21.52 6.03
N VAL A 294 -15.95 -21.59 6.68
CA VAL A 294 -14.88 -20.60 6.51
C VAL A 294 -14.41 -20.48 5.06
N ASP A 295 -14.37 -21.58 4.32
CA ASP A 295 -13.92 -21.59 2.93
C ASP A 295 -14.92 -20.94 2.00
N SER A 296 -16.20 -21.23 2.18
CA SER A 296 -17.28 -20.57 1.45
C SER A 296 -17.35 -19.08 1.79
N TRP A 297 -17.15 -18.71 3.05
CA TRP A 297 -17.13 -17.32 3.47
C TRP A 297 -15.95 -16.56 2.84
N ILE A 298 -14.75 -17.12 2.88
CA ILE A 298 -13.54 -16.54 2.27
C ILE A 298 -13.73 -16.38 0.75
N ARG A 299 -14.32 -17.38 0.07
CA ARG A 299 -14.56 -17.33 -1.37
C ARG A 299 -15.51 -16.21 -1.78
N ILE A 300 -16.54 -15.95 -0.96
CA ILE A 300 -17.54 -14.90 -1.24
C ILE A 300 -17.00 -13.52 -0.87
N ASN A 301 -16.31 -13.41 0.27
CA ASN A 301 -15.90 -12.13 0.87
C ASN A 301 -14.39 -11.86 0.77
N GLY A 302 -13.70 -12.53 -0.16
CA GLY A 302 -12.24 -12.52 -0.26
C GLY A 302 -11.65 -11.15 -0.58
N ILE A 303 -12.38 -10.32 -1.32
CA ILE A 303 -11.97 -8.94 -1.63
C ILE A 303 -11.98 -8.09 -0.36
N GLU A 304 -13.03 -8.17 0.46
CA GLU A 304 -13.12 -7.45 1.73
C GLU A 304 -12.10 -7.96 2.74
N LEU A 305 -11.81 -9.26 2.74
CA LEU A 305 -10.75 -9.84 3.56
C LEU A 305 -9.36 -9.33 3.16
N GLU A 306 -9.08 -9.21 1.85
CA GLU A 306 -7.85 -8.60 1.33
C GLU A 306 -7.71 -7.13 1.77
N ARG A 307 -8.78 -6.33 1.67
CA ARG A 307 -8.80 -4.93 2.14
C ARG A 307 -8.52 -4.84 3.63
N MET A 308 -9.16 -5.71 4.42
CA MET A 308 -8.94 -5.79 5.86
C MET A 308 -7.46 -6.10 6.17
N LEU A 309 -6.88 -7.09 5.48
CA LEU A 309 -5.47 -7.47 5.66
C LEU A 309 -4.50 -6.34 5.29
N ARG A 310 -4.83 -5.52 4.29
CA ARG A 310 -4.06 -4.30 3.97
C ARG A 310 -3.97 -3.37 5.17
N VAL A 311 -5.07 -3.10 5.86
CA VAL A 311 -5.10 -2.24 7.06
C VAL A 311 -4.36 -2.89 8.23
N VAL A 312 -4.59 -4.18 8.48
CA VAL A 312 -3.90 -4.97 9.53
C VAL A 312 -2.39 -5.04 9.27
N CYS A 313 -1.96 -4.98 8.03
CA CYS A 313 -0.55 -4.99 7.64
C CYS A 313 0.03 -3.57 7.43
N PHE A 314 -0.56 -2.52 7.99
CA PHE A 314 -0.07 -1.13 7.88
C PHE A 314 0.07 -0.63 6.43
N GLY A 315 -0.80 -1.07 5.53
CA GLY A 315 -0.73 -0.74 4.11
C GLY A 315 0.46 -1.38 3.37
N LYS A 316 1.21 -2.30 4.01
CA LYS A 316 2.34 -3.01 3.39
C LYS A 316 1.90 -4.20 2.53
N PHE A 317 0.66 -4.63 2.70
CA PHE A 317 0.10 -5.72 1.94
C PHE A 317 -0.60 -5.19 0.66
N HIS A 318 -0.12 -5.57 -0.53
CA HIS A 318 -0.55 -4.98 -1.82
C HIS A 318 -1.11 -6.00 -2.83
N SER A 319 -1.22 -7.27 -2.45
CA SER A 319 -1.25 -8.35 -3.43
C SER A 319 -2.58 -8.51 -4.16
N ARG A 320 -2.54 -8.34 -5.50
CA ARG A 320 -3.58 -8.79 -6.44
C ARG A 320 -3.78 -10.32 -6.47
N SER A 321 -2.92 -11.07 -5.77
CA SER A 321 -2.86 -12.53 -5.80
C SER A 321 -3.58 -13.19 -4.63
N LEU A 322 -4.18 -12.42 -3.70
CA LEU A 322 -4.85 -12.99 -2.54
C LEU A 322 -6.06 -13.84 -2.91
N LEU A 323 -6.84 -13.49 -3.94
CA LEU A 323 -7.91 -14.36 -4.44
C LEU A 323 -7.36 -15.71 -4.93
N SER A 324 -6.17 -15.74 -5.53
CA SER A 324 -5.49 -16.99 -5.91
C SER A 324 -4.99 -17.77 -4.68
N ILE A 325 -4.60 -17.08 -3.61
CA ILE A 325 -4.10 -17.65 -2.35
C ILE A 325 -5.25 -18.12 -1.44
N PHE A 326 -6.39 -17.45 -1.45
CA PHE A 326 -7.58 -17.87 -0.71
C PHE A 326 -8.19 -19.13 -1.30
N ASN A 327 -8.14 -19.31 -2.62
CA ASN A 327 -8.42 -20.61 -3.25
C ASN A 327 -7.48 -21.73 -2.75
N ILE A 328 -6.26 -21.39 -2.32
CA ILE A 328 -5.27 -22.33 -1.75
C ILE A 328 -5.53 -22.59 -0.26
N ILE A 329 -5.86 -21.55 0.51
CA ILE A 329 -6.22 -21.66 1.95
C ILE A 329 -7.39 -22.63 2.13
N SER A 330 -8.33 -22.65 1.18
CA SER A 330 -9.52 -23.51 1.21
C SER A 330 -9.34 -24.94 0.70
N SER A 331 -8.16 -25.32 0.21
CA SER A 331 -7.94 -26.66 -0.36
C SER A 331 -6.83 -27.44 0.30
N ASP A 332 -5.77 -26.78 0.79
CA ASP A 332 -4.62 -27.45 1.42
C ASP A 332 -3.77 -26.45 2.23
N PHE A 333 -4.29 -25.98 3.37
CA PHE A 333 -3.64 -24.97 4.21
C PHE A 333 -2.22 -25.37 4.64
N ASP A 334 -2.00 -26.66 4.90
CA ASP A 334 -0.69 -27.22 5.27
C ASP A 334 0.35 -27.13 4.14
N ARG A 335 -0.11 -27.04 2.88
CA ARG A 335 0.75 -26.87 1.70
C ARG A 335 0.85 -25.44 1.19
N LEU A 336 0.36 -24.46 1.94
CA LEU A 336 0.44 -23.04 1.56
C LEU A 336 1.86 -22.63 1.17
N HIS A 337 2.88 -23.08 1.93
CA HIS A 337 4.29 -22.78 1.62
C HIS A 337 4.76 -23.32 0.25
N VAL A 338 4.32 -24.52 -0.12
CA VAL A 338 4.65 -25.15 -1.42
C VAL A 338 4.00 -24.36 -2.55
N ARG A 339 2.71 -24.04 -2.40
CA ARG A 339 1.97 -23.28 -3.41
C ARG A 339 2.49 -21.87 -3.62
N LEU A 340 2.85 -21.16 -2.55
CA LEU A 340 3.49 -19.84 -2.67
C LEU A 340 4.83 -19.93 -3.43
N THR A 341 5.54 -21.05 -3.32
CA THR A 341 6.77 -21.31 -4.07
C THR A 341 6.49 -21.61 -5.54
N GLU A 342 5.45 -22.40 -5.85
CA GLU A 342 4.99 -22.63 -7.22
C GLU A 342 4.54 -21.34 -7.93
N LEU A 343 3.97 -20.39 -7.16
CA LEU A 343 3.60 -19.05 -7.64
C LEU A 343 4.81 -18.11 -7.83
N GLY A 344 6.04 -18.57 -7.56
CA GLY A 344 7.26 -17.79 -7.76
C GLY A 344 7.50 -16.70 -6.71
N LEU A 345 6.83 -16.76 -5.56
CA LEU A 345 7.05 -15.79 -4.48
C LEU A 345 8.42 -16.04 -3.83
N ALA A 346 9.15 -14.97 -3.50
CA ALA A 346 10.48 -15.08 -2.91
C ALA A 346 10.39 -15.70 -1.51
N LEU A 347 11.34 -16.55 -1.10
CA LEU A 347 11.40 -17.06 0.27
C LEU A 347 11.84 -15.96 1.26
N LEU A 348 11.40 -16.07 2.51
CA LEU A 348 11.99 -15.32 3.63
C LEU A 348 13.36 -15.93 3.94
N GLU A 349 14.36 -15.08 4.17
CA GLU A 349 15.70 -15.53 4.58
C GLU A 349 15.64 -16.16 5.98
N GLU A 350 16.46 -17.18 6.25
CA GLU A 350 16.43 -17.93 7.53
C GLU A 350 16.59 -17.00 8.75
N ASP A 351 17.45 -15.99 8.66
CA ASP A 351 17.63 -14.99 9.72
C ASP A 351 16.35 -14.21 10.04
N LEU A 352 15.51 -13.94 9.03
CA LEU A 352 14.23 -13.26 9.18
C LEU A 352 13.18 -14.20 9.78
N THR A 353 13.20 -15.49 9.43
CA THR A 353 12.28 -16.48 10.01
C THR A 353 12.44 -16.62 11.52
N ASN A 354 13.68 -16.56 12.00
CA ASN A 354 13.99 -16.55 13.43
C ASN A 354 13.50 -15.27 14.11
N LEU A 355 13.56 -14.10 13.46
CA LEU A 355 13.03 -12.84 14.03
C LEU A 355 11.49 -12.76 14.07
N ILE A 356 10.80 -13.46 13.17
CA ILE A 356 9.33 -13.44 13.06
C ILE A 356 8.66 -14.12 14.25
N TRP A 357 9.33 -15.06 14.92
CA TRP A 357 8.79 -15.80 16.07
C TRP A 357 8.78 -14.99 17.38
N TYR A 358 9.52 -13.88 17.44
CA TYR A 358 9.73 -13.21 18.71
C TYR A 358 8.95 -11.90 18.84
N PRO A 359 8.13 -11.75 19.91
CA PRO A 359 7.36 -10.54 20.18
C PRO A 359 8.27 -9.36 20.54
N LEU A 360 7.78 -8.12 20.42
CA LEU A 360 8.56 -6.94 20.80
C LEU A 360 8.91 -6.95 22.31
N PRO A 361 10.16 -6.69 22.71
CA PRO A 361 10.50 -6.50 24.12
C PRO A 361 9.66 -5.38 24.74
N GLY A 362 9.13 -5.62 25.94
CA GLY A 362 8.20 -4.72 26.64
C GLY A 362 6.72 -4.99 26.36
N SER A 363 6.39 -5.76 25.30
CA SER A 363 5.01 -6.12 25.01
C SER A 363 4.45 -7.11 26.03
N LEU A 364 3.14 -7.04 26.28
CA LEU A 364 2.43 -7.92 27.20
C LEU A 364 2.37 -9.34 26.67
N VAL A 365 2.52 -10.32 27.56
CA VAL A 365 2.27 -11.73 27.26
C VAL A 365 0.76 -11.98 27.29
N PRO A 366 0.16 -12.51 26.21
CA PRO A 366 -1.26 -12.87 26.17
C PRO A 366 -1.67 -13.81 27.31
N LYS A 367 -2.86 -13.60 27.89
CA LYS A 367 -3.34 -14.34 29.07
C LYS A 367 -3.42 -15.85 28.82
N GLU A 368 -3.66 -16.25 27.57
CA GLU A 368 -3.74 -17.63 27.10
C GLU A 368 -2.41 -18.39 27.26
N LEU A 369 -1.29 -17.68 27.28
CA LEU A 369 0.05 -18.25 27.43
C LEU A 369 0.50 -18.31 28.90
N HIS A 370 -0.20 -17.64 29.82
CA HIS A 370 0.16 -17.61 31.24
C HIS A 370 0.26 -19.00 31.88
N PRO A 371 -0.64 -19.97 31.59
CA PRO A 371 -0.54 -21.33 32.15
C PRO A 371 0.74 -22.09 31.72
N ARG A 372 1.42 -21.63 30.67
CA ARG A 372 2.62 -22.27 30.08
C ARG A 372 3.93 -21.67 30.57
N LEU A 373 3.87 -20.62 31.40
CA LEU A 373 5.06 -19.98 31.94
C LEU A 373 5.73 -20.88 32.98
N ARG A 374 6.99 -21.23 32.74
CA ARG A 374 7.82 -22.04 33.65
C ARG A 374 9.18 -21.38 33.85
N LYS A 375 9.87 -21.75 34.93
CA LYS A 375 11.28 -21.38 35.09
C LYS A 375 12.12 -22.08 34.01
N PRO A 376 13.08 -21.37 33.41
CA PRO A 376 13.88 -21.94 32.34
C PRO A 376 14.75 -23.10 32.84
N LEU A 377 14.74 -24.21 32.10
CA LEU A 377 15.52 -25.41 32.44
C LEU A 377 17.03 -25.18 32.32
N GLN A 378 17.44 -24.24 31.46
CA GLN A 378 18.83 -23.86 31.24
C GLN A 378 19.01 -22.35 31.38
N THR A 379 20.23 -21.94 31.67
CA THR A 379 20.61 -20.53 31.73
C THR A 379 20.46 -19.91 30.33
N LYS A 380 19.62 -18.89 30.19
CA LYS A 380 19.42 -18.18 28.93
C LYS A 380 20.72 -17.53 28.45
N SER A 381 21.04 -17.68 27.17
CA SER A 381 22.15 -16.97 26.52
C SER A 381 21.74 -15.56 26.11
N VAL A 382 22.73 -14.72 25.81
CA VAL A 382 22.49 -13.38 25.24
C VAL A 382 21.69 -13.52 23.95
N ASN A 383 20.78 -12.57 23.73
CA ASN A 383 19.78 -12.49 22.66
C ASN A 383 18.64 -13.52 22.72
N GLN A 384 18.45 -14.21 23.85
CA GLN A 384 17.28 -15.07 24.04
C GLN A 384 16.11 -14.32 24.67
N TYR A 385 14.90 -14.68 24.24
CA TYR A 385 13.67 -14.17 24.82
C TYR A 385 13.34 -14.85 26.16
N ALA A 386 12.83 -14.04 27.05
CA ALA A 386 12.41 -14.37 28.40
C ALA A 386 11.11 -13.63 28.70
N VAL A 387 10.44 -14.07 29.76
CA VAL A 387 9.23 -13.45 30.30
C VAL A 387 9.50 -13.04 31.74
N ILE A 388 9.03 -11.86 32.12
CA ILE A 388 9.11 -11.40 33.52
C ILE A 388 7.74 -10.92 34.02
N PRO A 389 7.42 -11.11 35.31
CA PRO A 389 6.25 -10.51 35.92
C PRO A 389 6.42 -9.00 36.06
N CYS A 390 5.34 -8.27 35.84
CA CYS A 390 5.25 -6.83 36.07
C CYS A 390 4.89 -6.59 37.55
N GLU A 391 5.87 -6.36 38.42
CA GLU A 391 5.59 -6.04 39.83
C GLU A 391 5.12 -4.59 39.97
N SER A 392 3.86 -4.42 40.40
CA SER A 392 3.20 -3.12 40.51
C SER A 392 3.74 -2.18 41.60
N ASN A 393 4.77 -2.54 42.38
CA ASN A 393 5.10 -1.73 43.57
C ASN A 393 6.53 -1.67 44.10
N LYS A 394 7.57 -2.13 43.39
CA LYS A 394 8.96 -1.91 43.86
C LYS A 394 9.91 -1.48 42.75
N SER A 395 10.33 -0.21 42.87
CA SER A 395 11.41 0.49 42.13
C SER A 395 11.12 0.85 40.67
N ASN A 396 11.12 2.16 40.38
CA ASN A 396 11.34 2.91 39.12
C ASN A 396 11.00 2.33 37.73
N TYR A 397 10.22 1.27 37.61
CA TYR A 397 9.75 0.74 36.33
C TYR A 397 8.36 1.30 35.98
N VAL A 398 8.12 1.38 34.67
CA VAL A 398 6.95 2.00 34.03
C VAL A 398 5.66 1.53 34.71
N ARG A 399 4.86 2.50 35.19
CA ARG A 399 3.59 2.23 35.86
C ARG A 399 2.51 1.90 34.84
N PHE A 400 2.01 0.67 34.87
CA PHE A 400 0.73 0.34 34.25
C PHE A 400 -0.31 0.21 35.37
N GLN A 401 -1.33 1.05 35.32
CA GLN A 401 -2.50 0.96 36.20
C GLN A 401 -3.37 -0.18 35.68
N ASP A 402 -3.22 -1.36 36.27
CA ASP A 402 -4.33 -2.20 36.75
C ASP A 402 -3.80 -3.57 37.18
N SER A 403 -4.30 -4.01 38.33
CA SER A 403 -3.83 -5.16 39.10
C SER A 403 -4.46 -6.46 38.60
N GLU A 404 -3.75 -7.19 37.74
CA GLU A 404 -3.79 -8.64 37.58
C GLU A 404 -2.36 -9.10 37.23
N ASP A 405 -2.04 -10.40 37.31
CA ASP A 405 -0.68 -10.93 37.04
C ASP A 405 -0.26 -10.66 35.58
N MET A 406 0.33 -9.50 35.31
CA MET A 406 0.77 -9.08 33.98
C MET A 406 2.22 -9.52 33.75
N PHE A 407 2.46 -10.20 32.64
CA PHE A 407 3.80 -10.60 32.21
C PHE A 407 4.22 -9.84 30.95
N ILE A 408 5.51 -9.55 30.79
CA ILE A 408 6.05 -8.93 29.57
C ILE A 408 7.16 -9.76 28.95
N TYR A 409 7.29 -9.65 27.63
CA TYR A 409 8.41 -10.22 26.88
C TYR A 409 9.66 -9.35 27.05
N VAL A 410 10.82 -9.98 27.23
CA VAL A 410 12.12 -9.30 27.35
C VAL A 410 13.19 -10.08 26.62
N VAL A 411 14.29 -9.42 26.26
CA VAL A 411 15.45 -10.05 25.62
C VAL A 411 16.67 -9.95 26.52
N VAL A 412 17.35 -11.06 26.76
CA VAL A 412 18.59 -11.06 27.55
C VAL A 412 19.70 -10.36 26.77
N THR A 413 20.19 -9.22 27.25
CA THR A 413 21.28 -8.46 26.60
C THR A 413 22.64 -8.75 27.21
N ASN A 414 22.70 -9.17 28.48
CA ASN A 414 23.94 -9.57 29.13
C ASN A 414 23.69 -10.55 30.30
N THR A 415 24.66 -11.41 30.59
CA THR A 415 24.65 -12.33 31.72
C THR A 415 25.80 -11.96 32.66
N ALA A 416 25.49 -11.60 33.91
CA ALA A 416 26.50 -11.15 34.87
C ALA A 416 26.46 -11.98 36.15
N LEU A 417 27.64 -12.38 36.62
CA LEU A 417 27.86 -12.98 37.93
C LEU A 417 28.13 -11.87 38.95
N SER A 418 27.41 -11.87 40.07
CA SER A 418 27.74 -11.01 41.21
C SER A 418 29.19 -11.26 41.66
N SER A 419 29.96 -10.19 41.85
CA SER A 419 31.32 -10.23 42.41
C SER A 419 31.34 -10.62 43.90
N VAL A 420 30.18 -10.73 44.54
CA VAL A 420 30.04 -11.08 45.97
C VAL A 420 28.85 -12.03 46.13
N GLY A 421 29.10 -13.33 45.96
CA GLY A 421 28.24 -14.42 46.47
C GLY A 421 26.88 -14.67 45.78
N THR A 422 26.80 -15.81 45.08
CA THR A 422 25.60 -16.62 44.73
C THR A 422 24.46 -16.04 43.87
N LEU A 423 24.26 -14.72 43.73
CA LEU A 423 23.16 -14.18 42.91
C LEU A 423 23.59 -13.95 41.46
N GLN A 424 22.91 -14.62 40.51
CA GLN A 424 23.07 -14.44 39.07
C GLN A 424 22.03 -13.44 38.57
N TYR A 425 22.47 -12.45 37.78
CA TYR A 425 21.60 -11.44 37.22
C TYR A 425 21.65 -11.44 35.70
N TYR A 426 20.51 -11.11 35.10
CA TYR A 426 20.41 -10.79 33.69
C TYR A 426 20.25 -9.29 33.52
N MET A 427 20.94 -8.75 32.53
CA MET A 427 20.49 -7.52 31.87
C MET A 427 19.49 -7.93 30.81
N VAL A 428 18.30 -7.34 30.83
CA VAL A 428 17.27 -7.59 29.84
C VAL A 428 16.75 -6.30 29.23
N ASN A 429 16.50 -6.32 27.94
CA ASN A 429 15.82 -5.25 27.23
C ASN A 429 14.31 -5.38 27.42
N VAL A 430 13.65 -4.31 27.86
CA VAL A 430 12.19 -4.22 28.06
C VAL A 430 11.51 -3.31 27.02
N GLY A 431 12.16 -3.06 25.87
CA GLY A 431 11.69 -2.13 24.84
C GLY A 431 12.33 -0.75 24.97
N GLU A 432 12.13 0.09 23.94
CA GLU A 432 12.61 1.49 23.87
C GLU A 432 14.11 1.72 24.21
N GLN A 433 14.97 0.72 23.96
CA GLN A 433 16.40 0.73 24.33
C GLN A 433 16.66 0.82 25.85
N GLN A 434 15.66 0.46 26.67
CA GLN A 434 15.81 0.38 28.12
C GLN A 434 16.27 -1.02 28.53
N ASP A 435 17.44 -1.09 29.13
CA ASP A 435 17.99 -2.31 29.71
C ASP A 435 17.87 -2.27 31.23
N ILE A 436 17.32 -3.33 31.82
CA ILE A 436 17.06 -3.43 33.26
C ILE A 436 17.74 -4.66 33.85
N LYS A 437 18.16 -4.55 35.12
CA LYS A 437 18.83 -5.64 35.84
C LYS A 437 17.80 -6.45 36.62
N ILE A 438 17.74 -7.75 36.35
CA ILE A 438 16.77 -8.66 36.95
C ILE A 438 17.47 -9.89 37.53
N ASP A 439 16.95 -10.38 38.65
CA ASP A 439 17.36 -11.64 39.24
C ASP A 439 16.99 -12.82 38.33
N LYS A 440 17.93 -13.76 38.13
CA LYS A 440 17.69 -14.98 37.36
C LYS A 440 16.46 -15.75 37.82
N GLU A 441 16.12 -15.70 39.11
CA GLU A 441 14.97 -16.41 39.68
C GLU A 441 13.60 -15.89 39.21
N VAL A 442 13.56 -14.67 38.65
CA VAL A 442 12.34 -13.99 38.20
C VAL A 442 12.07 -14.21 36.71
N ILE A 443 13.04 -14.76 35.97
CA ILE A 443 12.88 -15.08 34.55
C ILE A 443 12.03 -16.35 34.37
N LEU A 444 11.06 -16.24 33.47
CA LEU A 444 10.22 -17.32 32.98
C LEU A 444 10.45 -17.53 31.49
N GLU A 445 10.08 -18.71 31.01
CA GLU A 445 9.97 -19.05 29.60
C GLU A 445 8.63 -19.72 29.32
N ILE A 446 8.16 -19.57 28.08
CA ILE A 446 6.95 -20.25 27.60
C ILE A 446 7.38 -21.64 27.12
N GLN A 447 6.88 -22.70 27.77
CA GLN A 447 7.17 -24.06 27.34
C GLN A 447 6.54 -24.35 25.95
N PRO A 448 7.27 -25.02 25.03
CA PRO A 448 6.70 -25.49 23.76
C PRO A 448 5.49 -26.41 24.01
N LEU A 449 4.59 -26.53 23.03
CA LEU A 449 3.62 -27.63 23.05
C LEU A 449 4.41 -28.93 22.88
N ASP A 450 4.24 -29.88 23.80
CA ASP A 450 4.78 -31.24 23.62
C ASP A 450 4.21 -31.79 22.31
N ARG A 451 5.04 -31.86 21.28
CA ARG A 451 4.76 -32.67 20.11
C ARG A 451 4.90 -34.11 20.59
N HIS A 452 3.80 -34.85 20.62
CA HIS A 452 3.87 -36.31 20.68
C HIS A 452 4.80 -36.77 19.54
N THR A 453 5.98 -37.25 19.92
CA THR A 453 6.90 -37.96 19.04
C THR A 453 6.34 -39.36 18.84
N ASP A 454 5.49 -39.53 17.83
CA ASP A 454 5.29 -40.84 17.20
C ASP A 454 6.48 -41.07 16.26
N GLU A 455 7.65 -41.31 16.84
CA GLU A 455 8.76 -42.00 16.18
C GLU A 455 8.60 -43.49 16.50
N ASP A 456 7.79 -44.20 15.71
CA ASP A 456 7.87 -45.64 15.48
C ASP A 456 6.74 -46.06 14.51
N ASP A 457 6.96 -45.84 13.21
CA ASP A 457 6.35 -46.66 12.17
C ASP A 457 7.21 -46.59 10.90
N GLU A 458 8.32 -47.33 10.96
CA GLU A 458 9.20 -47.62 9.84
C GLU A 458 8.51 -48.61 8.88
N TYR A 459 7.51 -48.15 8.12
CA TYR A 459 6.95 -48.91 7.00
C TYR A 459 7.74 -48.65 5.71
N LYS A 460 8.64 -49.59 5.43
CA LYS A 460 9.26 -49.85 4.13
C LYS A 460 8.27 -49.69 2.98
N PHE A 461 8.55 -48.79 2.04
CA PHE A 461 8.16 -48.99 0.65
C PHE A 461 9.39 -49.15 -0.23
N SER A 462 9.50 -50.38 -0.72
CA SER A 462 10.31 -50.89 -1.81
C SER A 462 10.36 -49.94 -3.00
N SER A 463 11.57 -49.85 -3.57
CA SER A 463 11.80 -49.49 -4.95
C SER A 463 10.78 -50.15 -5.89
N ASP A 464 10.12 -49.35 -6.73
CA ASP A 464 9.80 -49.78 -8.09
C ASP A 464 9.85 -48.59 -9.04
N LYS A 465 10.91 -48.60 -9.86
CA LYS A 465 11.04 -47.84 -11.09
C LYS A 465 10.26 -48.58 -12.17
N SER A 466 9.06 -48.13 -12.52
CA SER A 466 8.52 -48.25 -13.89
C SER A 466 7.14 -47.61 -13.96
N ALA A 467 7.03 -46.53 -14.75
CA ALA A 467 5.84 -46.01 -15.44
C ALA A 467 5.91 -44.47 -15.50
N VAL A 468 6.95 -43.94 -16.13
CA VAL A 468 6.94 -42.61 -16.72
C VAL A 468 7.44 -42.81 -18.14
N ASP A 469 6.53 -43.22 -19.01
CA ASP A 469 6.58 -42.99 -20.44
C ASP A 469 5.18 -43.25 -21.01
N GLU A 470 4.74 -42.32 -21.86
CA GLU A 470 3.55 -42.37 -22.73
C GLU A 470 2.18 -42.19 -22.06
N ILE A 471 1.69 -40.95 -22.12
CA ILE A 471 0.43 -40.50 -22.78
C ILE A 471 0.20 -39.06 -22.29
N ASP A 472 -0.07 -38.04 -23.09
CA ASP A 472 0.07 -37.76 -24.50
C ASP A 472 -0.27 -36.27 -24.59
N SER A 473 0.70 -35.49 -25.03
CA SER A 473 0.60 -34.39 -26.01
C SER A 473 -0.79 -34.03 -26.58
N ARG A 474 -1.77 -33.62 -25.76
CA ARG A 474 -3.03 -32.97 -26.24
C ARG A 474 -3.63 -32.08 -25.15
N SER A 475 -3.18 -30.83 -25.04
CA SER A 475 -3.96 -29.67 -24.51
C SER A 475 -3.21 -28.32 -24.56
N PHE A 476 -2.13 -28.18 -25.35
CA PHE A 476 -1.50 -26.89 -25.63
C PHE A 476 -1.83 -26.41 -27.05
N HIS A 477 -3.11 -26.19 -27.33
CA HIS A 477 -3.60 -25.41 -28.48
C HIS A 477 -5.01 -24.94 -28.12
N ASN A 478 -5.11 -23.80 -27.43
CA ASN A 478 -6.25 -22.86 -27.43
C ASN A 478 -6.06 -21.81 -26.32
N ALA A 479 -5.21 -20.79 -26.59
CA ALA A 479 -5.24 -19.49 -25.91
C ALA A 479 -4.27 -18.52 -26.62
N ARG A 480 -4.49 -18.25 -27.91
CA ARG A 480 -3.84 -17.16 -28.65
C ARG A 480 -4.82 -16.55 -29.66
N GLU A 481 -5.91 -15.98 -29.16
CA GLU A 481 -6.70 -14.99 -29.90
C GLU A 481 -7.25 -13.96 -28.91
N CYS A 482 -6.41 -12.97 -28.55
CA CYS A 482 -6.92 -11.68 -28.08
C CYS A 482 -6.66 -10.67 -29.19
N GLN A 483 -7.77 -10.26 -29.80
CA GLN A 483 -7.87 -9.32 -30.90
C GLN A 483 -7.23 -7.98 -30.55
N ALA A 484 -6.42 -7.47 -31.47
CA ALA A 484 -5.94 -6.10 -31.47
C ALA A 484 -7.13 -5.15 -31.67
N PHE A 485 -7.45 -4.35 -30.65
CA PHE A 485 -8.30 -3.18 -30.80
C PHE A 485 -7.57 -2.14 -31.65
N ARG A 486 -8.01 -1.97 -32.91
CA ARG A 486 -7.66 -0.82 -33.75
C ARG A 486 -8.54 0.36 -33.33
N LEU A 487 -7.91 1.50 -33.08
CA LEU A 487 -8.59 2.80 -32.96
C LEU A 487 -9.32 3.14 -34.27
N PRO A 488 -10.48 3.81 -34.25
CA PRO A 488 -11.19 4.19 -35.47
C PRO A 488 -10.49 5.36 -36.19
N ASP A 489 -10.32 5.23 -37.52
CA ASP A 489 -9.91 6.30 -38.41
C ASP A 489 -10.92 7.47 -38.40
N PRO A 490 -10.49 8.72 -38.19
CA PRO A 490 -11.38 9.87 -38.20
C PRO A 490 -11.54 10.39 -39.63
N GLN A 491 -12.19 9.63 -40.51
CA GLN A 491 -12.64 10.10 -41.83
C GLN A 491 -13.63 9.11 -42.46
N LYS A 492 -14.92 9.22 -42.09
CA LYS A 492 -16.12 8.88 -42.89
C LYS A 492 -17.37 8.88 -42.02
N GLN A 493 -18.01 10.04 -41.84
CA GLN A 493 -19.47 10.14 -41.72
C GLN A 493 -19.90 11.49 -42.28
N ILE A 494 -20.20 11.51 -43.59
CA ILE A 494 -21.03 12.51 -44.25
C ILE A 494 -22.13 11.71 -44.95
N GLY A 495 -23.39 12.06 -44.67
CA GLY A 495 -24.61 11.53 -45.30
C GLY A 495 -25.10 10.23 -44.64
N GLU A 496 -26.38 10.03 -44.32
CA GLU A 496 -27.60 10.67 -44.81
C GLU A 496 -28.68 10.61 -43.71
N TYR A 497 -29.39 11.73 -43.51
CA TYR A 497 -30.76 11.70 -43.03
C TYR A 497 -31.65 11.41 -44.25
N GLY A 498 -32.40 10.31 -44.17
CA GLY A 498 -33.50 9.91 -45.04
C GLY A 498 -34.38 8.95 -44.28
#